data_AF-A0AA96TG25-F1
#
_entry.id   AF-A0AA96TG25-F1
#
_cell.length_a   1.000
_cell.length_b   1.000
_cell.length_c   1.000
_cell.angle_alpha   90.00
_cell.angle_beta   90.00
_cell.angle_gamma   90.00
#
_symmetry.space_group_name_H-M   'P 1'
#
loop_
_entity.id
_entity.type
_entity.pdbx_description
1 polymer ?
#
loop_
_entity_poly.entity_id
_entity_poly.type
_entity_poly.pdbx_seq_one_letter_code
_entity_poly.pdbx_strand_id
1 'polypeptide(L)'
;MTWWRGAPGPLRLDFEEVHRHRPRSVLSPFVAHDETDPRAPADGEVRRLGTGPVAPFCAVLLDLGSDGVGPGLAAGLSGSTGSVLGRWDPARGEVRIEVTGPAGVTVAGTARAPGERPSQLAVVVQADRVTVLAATAGGELRPLLTARAPVAAALDLREPAVLAGLRYAWGGRVRRVRAGVCGPAGVRDPQVVRRPDGSPLVEDGRLHLTMTSAGLGFFQQAHWSVWALDLADPSRLEQVGAVFSARDGLLLGDHAGQLLVDRSTGRTTVLVSSWGDHDPARGVHVRHTTTTADLLRGVHVLPTERLDLPTTASAWDPSLARVGRRWYLAFTECVAFSPRYTFHPALAVTTGPDWTRGLRLVAADTVLEQTEGSLLQPVEGRWYVFASDGDARRHPVYDLRLRRLGHLSAPYGTNIPHPVVVRAGTGRRAPWWLLTFDGTAWHEDVLGYGTHGDFVVMAARSR
;
A
#
# COMPACT_ATOMS: atom_id res chain seq x y z
N MET A 1 -31.68 26.09 25.60
CA MET A 1 -30.42 25.59 25.04
C MET A 1 -29.53 25.12 26.18
N THR A 2 -29.61 23.84 26.53
CA THR A 2 -28.80 23.22 27.60
C THR A 2 -27.89 22.20 26.93
N TRP A 3 -26.63 22.60 26.72
CA TRP A 3 -25.61 21.77 26.10
C TRP A 3 -25.16 20.65 27.05
N TRP A 4 -25.05 19.45 26.49
CA TRP A 4 -24.70 18.19 27.15
C TRP A 4 -23.37 18.24 27.90
N ARG A 5 -23.43 18.35 29.24
CA ARG A 5 -22.36 17.93 30.16
C ARG A 5 -22.56 16.43 30.42
N GLY A 6 -21.59 15.57 30.06
CA GLY A 6 -21.65 14.17 30.50
C GLY A 6 -20.81 13.08 29.83
N ALA A 7 -20.27 13.24 28.61
CA ALA A 7 -19.41 12.20 28.03
C ALA A 7 -18.31 12.78 27.12
N PRO A 8 -17.09 12.19 27.11
CA PRO A 8 -16.09 12.51 26.11
C PRO A 8 -16.54 12.02 24.73
N GLY A 9 -15.88 12.51 23.69
CA GLY A 9 -16.24 12.23 22.30
C GLY A 9 -15.15 12.79 21.39
N PRO A 10 -15.04 12.28 20.15
CA PRO A 10 -13.90 12.58 19.29
C PRO A 10 -13.77 14.08 18.99
N LEU A 11 -14.89 14.82 18.94
CA LEU A 11 -14.94 16.26 18.68
C LEU A 11 -14.38 17.14 19.82
N ARG A 12 -14.06 16.57 20.98
CA ARG A 12 -13.46 17.29 22.11
C ARG A 12 -11.95 17.07 22.20
N LEU A 13 -11.40 16.18 21.38
CA LEU A 13 -9.97 15.89 21.32
C LEU A 13 -9.28 16.99 20.49
N ASP A 14 -8.12 17.41 20.97
CA ASP A 14 -7.23 18.32 20.26
C ASP A 14 -5.89 17.60 20.07
N PHE A 15 -5.54 17.30 18.83
CA PHE A 15 -4.39 16.47 18.49
C PHE A 15 -3.18 17.32 18.10
N GLU A 16 -1.98 16.84 18.42
CA GLU A 16 -0.71 17.40 17.95
C GLU A 16 0.23 16.28 17.49
N GLU A 17 1.05 16.53 16.47
CA GLU A 17 2.04 15.56 16.00
C GLU A 17 3.05 15.25 17.11
N VAL A 18 3.25 13.96 17.38
CA VAL A 18 4.22 13.48 18.37
C VAL A 18 5.31 12.62 17.74
N HIS A 19 5.05 12.01 16.59
CA HIS A 19 6.04 11.23 15.87
C HIS A 19 5.72 11.12 14.38
N ARG A 20 6.77 10.95 13.58
CA ARG A 20 6.69 10.79 12.14
C ARG A 20 7.62 9.69 11.68
N HIS A 21 7.06 8.76 10.92
CA HIS A 21 7.80 7.72 10.23
C HIS A 21 7.92 8.07 8.76
N ARG A 22 9.06 7.72 8.18
CA ARG A 22 9.29 7.77 6.74
C ARG A 22 9.64 6.37 6.22
N PRO A 23 8.66 5.45 6.11
CA PRO A 23 8.93 4.09 5.69
C PRO A 23 9.33 4.07 4.22
N ARG A 24 10.63 3.95 3.96
CA ARG A 24 11.22 3.92 2.62
C ARG A 24 12.23 2.79 2.54
N SER A 25 12.05 1.90 1.57
CA SER A 25 13.02 0.86 1.27
C SER A 25 12.77 0.29 -0.12
N VAL A 26 13.83 -0.11 -0.80
CA VAL A 26 13.71 -0.89 -2.05
C VAL A 26 13.22 -2.30 -1.79
N LEU A 27 13.60 -2.90 -0.66
CA LEU A 27 13.17 -4.22 -0.23
C LEU A 27 12.35 -4.13 1.05
N SER A 28 11.21 -4.80 1.08
CA SER A 28 10.51 -5.08 2.33
C SER A 28 11.33 -6.03 3.22
N PRO A 29 10.92 -6.25 4.48
CA PRO A 29 11.53 -7.28 5.33
C PRO A 29 11.41 -8.72 4.78
N PHE A 30 10.56 -8.97 3.78
CA PHE A 30 10.36 -10.29 3.17
C PHE A 30 11.38 -10.56 2.05
N VAL A 31 12.63 -10.73 2.47
CA VAL A 31 13.76 -11.09 1.60
C VAL A 31 13.77 -12.59 1.36
N ALA A 32 13.69 -12.99 0.09
CA ALA A 32 13.73 -14.40 -0.33
C ALA A 32 15.17 -14.91 -0.54
N HIS A 33 16.09 -14.01 -0.91
CA HIS A 33 17.50 -14.32 -1.12
C HIS A 33 18.39 -13.22 -0.56
N ASP A 34 19.46 -13.64 0.11
CA ASP A 34 20.51 -12.77 0.62
C ASP A 34 21.85 -13.53 0.57
N GLU A 35 22.66 -13.26 -0.46
CA GLU A 35 23.94 -13.93 -0.69
C GLU A 35 25.07 -12.89 -0.67
N THR A 36 26.08 -13.10 0.17
CA THR A 36 27.29 -12.28 0.26
C THR A 36 28.45 -12.98 -0.44
N ASP A 37 29.25 -12.20 -1.15
CA ASP A 37 30.35 -12.63 -2.02
C ASP A 37 29.97 -13.79 -2.96
N PRO A 38 28.85 -13.65 -3.70
CA PRO A 38 28.39 -14.70 -4.58
C PRO A 38 29.37 -14.93 -5.72
N ARG A 39 29.51 -16.19 -6.16
CA ARG A 39 30.27 -16.49 -7.38
C ARG A 39 29.58 -15.84 -8.58
N ALA A 40 30.30 -14.95 -9.25
CA ALA A 40 29.84 -14.28 -10.45
C ALA A 40 29.50 -15.31 -11.55
N PRO A 41 28.39 -15.13 -12.30
CA PRO A 41 28.16 -15.86 -13.54
C PRO A 41 29.24 -15.51 -14.59
N ALA A 42 29.28 -16.27 -15.69
CA ALA A 42 30.15 -15.91 -16.80
C ALA A 42 29.75 -14.55 -17.39
N ASP A 43 30.70 -13.87 -18.04
CA ASP A 43 30.46 -12.53 -18.57
C ASP A 43 29.27 -12.52 -19.55
N GLY A 44 28.31 -11.64 -19.29
CA GLY A 44 27.09 -11.51 -20.09
C GLY A 44 25.97 -12.49 -19.73
N GLU A 45 26.24 -13.51 -18.91
CA GLU A 45 25.23 -14.43 -18.40
C GLU A 45 24.50 -13.86 -17.17
N VAL A 46 23.28 -14.36 -16.94
CA VAL A 46 22.51 -14.10 -15.74
C VAL A 46 22.35 -15.38 -14.92
N ARG A 47 22.68 -15.32 -13.64
CA ARG A 47 22.39 -16.38 -12.68
C ARG A 47 20.96 -16.20 -12.18
N ARG A 48 20.16 -17.26 -12.32
CA ARG A 48 18.81 -17.35 -11.72
C ARG A 48 18.93 -17.85 -10.29
N LEU A 49 18.27 -17.18 -9.37
CA LEU A 49 18.10 -17.63 -8.00
C LEU A 49 16.95 -18.66 -7.98
N GLY A 50 17.01 -19.67 -7.12
CA GLY A 50 16.07 -20.81 -7.16
C GLY A 50 14.59 -20.44 -6.93
N THR A 51 14.30 -19.23 -6.46
CA THR A 51 12.93 -18.75 -6.19
C THR A 51 12.53 -17.58 -7.08
N GLY A 52 11.23 -17.39 -7.22
CA GLY A 52 10.61 -16.26 -7.91
C GLY A 52 9.58 -15.58 -7.01
N PRO A 53 9.10 -14.40 -7.40
CA PRO A 53 8.13 -13.66 -6.63
C PRO A 53 6.73 -14.30 -6.69
N VAL A 54 5.97 -14.22 -5.59
CA VAL A 54 4.59 -14.74 -5.52
C VAL A 54 3.55 -13.78 -6.14
N ALA A 55 3.91 -12.51 -6.31
CA ALA A 55 3.15 -11.45 -6.97
C ALA A 55 4.15 -10.50 -7.64
N PRO A 56 3.79 -9.74 -8.69
CA PRO A 56 4.73 -8.92 -9.47
C PRO A 56 5.16 -7.63 -8.74
N PHE A 57 5.49 -7.71 -7.45
CA PHE A 57 5.88 -6.61 -6.57
C PHE A 57 7.15 -7.00 -5.84
N CYS A 58 8.28 -6.87 -6.52
CA CYS A 58 9.53 -7.42 -6.08
C CYS A 58 10.73 -6.56 -6.48
N ALA A 59 11.86 -6.78 -5.83
CA ALA A 59 13.10 -6.09 -6.15
C ALA A 59 14.30 -7.03 -6.11
N VAL A 60 15.30 -6.71 -6.93
CA VAL A 60 16.65 -7.27 -6.86
C VAL A 60 17.62 -6.12 -6.61
N LEU A 61 18.33 -6.17 -5.49
CA LEU A 61 19.29 -5.17 -5.04
C LEU A 61 20.69 -5.78 -5.05
N LEU A 62 21.59 -5.14 -5.79
CA LEU A 62 22.99 -5.49 -5.91
C LEU A 62 23.84 -4.48 -5.13
N ASP A 63 24.67 -4.98 -4.23
CA ASP A 63 25.77 -4.24 -3.64
C ASP A 63 27.04 -4.51 -4.45
N LEU A 64 27.64 -3.46 -4.99
CA LEU A 64 28.82 -3.55 -5.84
C LEU A 64 30.12 -3.33 -5.05
N GLY A 65 30.02 -2.79 -3.82
CA GLY A 65 31.17 -2.36 -3.03
C GLY A 65 31.99 -1.25 -3.69
N SER A 66 33.21 -1.05 -3.17
CA SER A 66 34.20 -0.09 -3.69
C SER A 66 34.91 -0.56 -4.96
N ASP A 67 34.88 -1.87 -5.23
CA ASP A 67 35.70 -2.51 -6.27
C ASP A 67 35.10 -2.32 -7.69
N GLY A 68 33.90 -1.73 -7.76
CA GLY A 68 33.35 -1.10 -8.96
C GLY A 68 32.43 -1.95 -9.83
N VAL A 69 31.95 -1.34 -10.92
CA VAL A 69 31.05 -1.93 -11.91
C VAL A 69 31.85 -2.76 -12.93
N GLY A 70 31.70 -4.07 -12.88
CA GLY A 70 32.18 -4.98 -13.93
C GLY A 70 31.26 -4.98 -15.16
N PRO A 71 31.71 -5.53 -16.31
CA PRO A 71 30.82 -5.78 -17.45
C PRO A 71 29.70 -6.76 -17.05
N GLY A 72 28.58 -6.71 -17.78
CA GLY A 72 27.50 -7.68 -17.63
C GLY A 72 26.61 -7.51 -16.39
N LEU A 73 26.66 -6.36 -15.70
CA LEU A 73 25.74 -6.08 -14.60
C LEU A 73 24.29 -6.10 -15.09
N ALA A 74 23.50 -6.96 -14.45
CA ALA A 74 22.07 -7.10 -14.69
C ALA A 74 21.34 -7.50 -13.41
N ALA A 75 20.08 -7.10 -13.28
CA ALA A 75 19.20 -7.51 -12.19
C ALA A 75 17.75 -7.55 -12.67
N GLY A 76 16.93 -8.40 -12.06
CA GLY A 76 15.49 -8.46 -12.33
C GLY A 76 14.96 -9.88 -12.28
N LEU A 77 14.15 -10.25 -13.28
CA LEU A 77 13.51 -11.55 -13.40
C LEU A 77 13.93 -12.27 -14.69
N SER A 78 14.18 -13.57 -14.63
CA SER A 78 14.48 -14.40 -15.81
C SER A 78 14.01 -15.84 -15.60
N GLY A 79 13.53 -16.49 -16.66
CA GLY A 79 13.09 -17.87 -16.57
C GLY A 79 12.55 -18.44 -17.89
N SER A 80 11.68 -19.44 -17.79
CA SER A 80 11.16 -20.19 -18.95
C SER A 80 10.12 -19.42 -19.77
N THR A 81 9.48 -18.43 -19.16
CA THR A 81 8.43 -17.60 -19.78
C THR A 81 8.97 -16.30 -20.36
N GLY A 82 10.24 -15.98 -20.14
CA GLY A 82 10.84 -14.73 -20.59
C GLY A 82 11.85 -14.15 -19.60
N SER A 83 12.11 -12.85 -19.73
CA SER A 83 12.90 -12.09 -18.76
C SER A 83 12.52 -10.61 -18.76
N VAL A 84 12.78 -9.95 -17.63
CA VAL A 84 12.69 -8.51 -17.44
C VAL A 84 13.92 -8.10 -16.64
N LEU A 85 14.87 -7.44 -17.29
CA LEU A 85 16.19 -7.16 -16.73
C LEU A 85 16.52 -5.67 -16.87
N GLY A 86 16.88 -5.04 -15.76
CA GLY A 86 17.66 -3.81 -15.80
C GLY A 86 19.12 -4.17 -16.04
N ARG A 87 19.73 -3.58 -17.07
CA ARG A 87 21.13 -3.80 -17.43
C ARG A 87 21.91 -2.50 -17.35
N TRP A 88 23.16 -2.63 -16.93
CA TRP A 88 24.11 -1.54 -16.87
C TRP A 88 25.29 -1.83 -17.80
N ASP A 89 25.54 -0.91 -18.73
CA ASP A 89 26.68 -0.95 -19.64
C ASP A 89 27.64 0.20 -19.30
N PRO A 90 28.71 -0.06 -18.53
CA PRO A 90 29.65 0.98 -18.14
C PRO A 90 30.50 1.48 -19.32
N ALA A 91 30.70 0.65 -20.36
CA ALA A 91 31.49 1.02 -21.53
C ALA A 91 30.74 2.02 -22.40
N ARG A 92 29.40 1.90 -22.48
CA ARG A 92 28.53 2.85 -23.17
C ARG A 92 28.04 3.99 -22.27
N GLY A 93 28.20 3.87 -20.96
CA GLY A 93 27.64 4.81 -19.99
C GLY A 93 26.11 4.83 -20.05
N GLU A 94 25.49 3.65 -20.18
CA GLU A 94 24.05 3.49 -20.40
C GLU A 94 23.43 2.49 -19.41
N VAL A 95 22.19 2.78 -19.02
CA VAL A 95 21.28 1.84 -18.35
C VAL A 95 20.11 1.55 -19.26
N ARG A 96 19.67 0.29 -19.32
CA ARG A 96 18.51 -0.10 -20.11
C ARG A 96 17.62 -1.11 -19.41
N ILE A 97 16.36 -1.14 -19.79
CA ILE A 97 15.41 -2.20 -19.41
C ILE A 97 15.21 -3.08 -20.64
N GLU A 98 15.56 -4.35 -20.53
CA GLU A 98 15.31 -5.37 -21.55
C GLU A 98 14.20 -6.31 -21.10
N VAL A 99 13.28 -6.60 -22.02
CA VAL A 99 12.21 -7.57 -21.83
C VAL A 99 12.31 -8.62 -22.91
N THR A 100 12.41 -9.89 -22.52
CA THR A 100 12.29 -11.02 -23.43
C THR A 100 10.91 -11.62 -23.26
N GLY A 101 10.06 -11.51 -24.28
CA GLY A 101 8.74 -12.11 -24.34
C GLY A 101 8.60 -13.08 -25.50
N PRO A 102 7.37 -13.55 -25.79
CA PRO A 102 7.11 -14.49 -26.89
C PRO A 102 7.53 -13.96 -28.27
N ALA A 103 7.48 -12.63 -28.47
CA ALA A 103 7.87 -11.97 -29.72
C ALA A 103 9.40 -11.72 -29.84
N GLY A 104 10.18 -12.13 -28.83
CA GLY A 104 11.63 -11.89 -28.77
C GLY A 104 12.02 -10.81 -27.76
N VAL A 105 13.20 -10.21 -27.99
CA VAL A 105 13.78 -9.21 -27.08
C VAL A 105 13.33 -7.80 -27.49
N THR A 106 12.87 -7.04 -26.51
CA THR A 106 12.50 -5.62 -26.63
C THR A 106 13.31 -4.81 -25.64
N VAL A 107 13.93 -3.72 -26.10
CA VAL A 107 14.50 -2.70 -25.20
C VAL A 107 13.37 -1.74 -24.83
N ALA A 108 12.86 -1.86 -23.60
CA ALA A 108 11.73 -1.08 -23.11
C ALA A 108 12.10 0.39 -22.82
N GLY A 109 13.38 0.68 -22.66
CA GLY A 109 13.91 2.03 -22.50
C GLY A 109 15.41 2.04 -22.26
N THR A 110 16.03 3.18 -22.48
CA THR A 110 17.44 3.45 -22.23
C THR A 110 17.60 4.82 -21.55
N ALA A 111 18.61 4.97 -20.71
CA ALA A 111 18.97 6.23 -20.06
C ALA A 111 20.49 6.32 -19.90
N ARG A 112 21.01 7.54 -19.82
CA ARG A 112 22.42 7.77 -19.52
C ARG A 112 22.71 7.34 -18.09
N ALA A 113 23.72 6.52 -17.90
CA ALA A 113 24.22 6.19 -16.57
C ALA A 113 24.93 7.41 -15.97
N PRO A 114 24.79 7.69 -14.66
CA PRO A 114 25.57 8.73 -14.01
C PRO A 114 27.08 8.53 -14.25
N GLY A 115 27.80 9.64 -14.40
CA GLY A 115 29.25 9.61 -14.63
C GLY A 115 30.05 9.10 -13.42
N GLU A 116 29.45 9.17 -12.23
CA GLU A 116 29.99 8.59 -11.01
C GLU A 116 29.61 7.11 -10.91
N ARG A 117 30.55 6.29 -10.40
CA ARG A 117 30.37 4.84 -10.30
C ARG A 117 29.34 4.51 -9.21
N PRO A 118 28.33 3.68 -9.51
CA PRO A 118 27.38 3.24 -8.49
C PRO A 118 28.05 2.27 -7.51
N SER A 119 27.72 2.40 -6.23
CA SER A 119 28.00 1.41 -5.19
C SER A 119 26.84 0.43 -5.01
N GLN A 120 25.63 0.81 -5.44
CA GLN A 120 24.45 -0.05 -5.42
C GLN A 120 23.61 0.13 -6.68
N LEU A 121 22.97 -0.96 -7.10
CA LEU A 121 21.98 -0.97 -8.17
C LEU A 121 20.76 -1.75 -7.72
N ALA A 122 19.57 -1.26 -8.05
CA ALA A 122 18.33 -1.96 -7.82
C ALA A 122 17.48 -2.02 -9.08
N VAL A 123 16.78 -3.14 -9.27
CA VAL A 123 15.72 -3.27 -10.25
C VAL A 123 14.45 -3.65 -9.50
N VAL A 124 13.45 -2.78 -9.59
CA VAL A 124 12.15 -2.93 -8.91
C VAL A 124 11.10 -3.21 -9.97
N VAL A 125 10.30 -4.26 -9.73
CA VAL A 125 9.15 -4.66 -10.54
C VAL A 125 7.89 -4.44 -9.71
N GLN A 126 6.96 -3.64 -10.22
CA GLN A 126 5.69 -3.30 -9.57
C GLN A 126 4.56 -3.36 -10.60
N ALA A 127 3.84 -4.49 -10.57
CA ALA A 127 2.95 -4.93 -11.62
C ALA A 127 3.68 -5.02 -12.97
N ASP A 128 3.31 -4.17 -13.91
CA ASP A 128 3.85 -4.07 -15.26
C ASP A 128 4.89 -2.94 -15.42
N ARG A 129 5.27 -2.26 -14.33
CA ARG A 129 6.32 -1.25 -14.32
C ARG A 129 7.63 -1.82 -13.80
N VAL A 130 8.72 -1.41 -14.45
CA VAL A 130 10.10 -1.72 -14.06
C VAL A 130 10.85 -0.42 -13.85
N THR A 131 11.56 -0.31 -12.74
CA THR A 131 12.39 0.86 -12.42
C THR A 131 13.80 0.40 -12.05
N VAL A 132 14.80 1.02 -12.68
CA VAL A 132 16.21 0.84 -12.35
C VAL A 132 16.65 2.02 -11.48
N LEU A 133 17.26 1.71 -10.34
CA LEU A 133 17.81 2.69 -9.40
C LEU A 133 19.29 2.48 -9.19
N ALA A 134 20.01 3.55 -8.87
CA ALA A 134 21.42 3.50 -8.51
C ALA A 134 21.73 4.45 -7.35
N ALA A 135 22.72 4.09 -6.55
CA ALA A 135 23.29 4.95 -5.52
C ALA A 135 24.80 5.01 -5.70
N THR A 136 25.38 6.18 -5.45
CA THR A 136 26.82 6.35 -5.28
C THR A 136 27.22 6.04 -3.83
N ALA A 137 28.51 5.96 -3.55
CA ALA A 137 29.00 5.60 -2.21
C ALA A 137 28.48 6.57 -1.15
N GLY A 138 27.74 6.05 -0.15
CA GLY A 138 27.11 6.85 0.90
C GLY A 138 25.86 7.63 0.47
N GLY A 139 25.43 7.49 -0.78
CA GLY A 139 24.23 8.12 -1.33
C GLY A 139 22.96 7.27 -1.18
N GLU A 140 21.82 7.89 -1.43
CA GLU A 140 20.52 7.23 -1.53
C GLU A 140 20.30 6.65 -2.95
N LEU A 141 19.54 5.57 -3.06
CA LEU A 141 19.10 5.00 -4.34
C LEU A 141 18.17 5.98 -5.07
N ARG A 142 18.57 6.41 -6.27
CA ARG A 142 17.81 7.32 -7.12
C ARG A 142 17.33 6.59 -8.38
N PRO A 143 16.10 6.85 -8.85
CA PRO A 143 15.61 6.28 -10.10
C PRO A 143 16.39 6.85 -11.29
N LEU A 144 16.83 5.97 -12.18
CA LEU A 144 17.54 6.33 -13.41
C LEU A 144 16.68 6.13 -14.65
N LEU A 145 15.89 5.06 -14.66
CA LEU A 145 15.07 4.65 -15.79
C LEU A 145 13.82 3.94 -15.29
N THR A 146 12.67 4.27 -15.85
CA THR A 146 11.40 3.59 -15.57
C THR A 146 10.67 3.31 -16.89
N ALA A 147 10.09 2.13 -17.01
CA ALA A 147 9.31 1.73 -18.19
C ALA A 147 8.09 0.91 -17.76
N ARG A 148 6.95 1.16 -18.40
CA ARG A 148 5.69 0.44 -18.15
C ARG A 148 5.07 -0.09 -19.45
N ALA A 149 4.63 0.81 -20.34
CA ALA A 149 3.88 0.38 -21.52
C ALA A 149 4.64 -0.62 -22.42
N PRO A 150 5.94 -0.44 -22.72
CA PRO A 150 6.70 -1.44 -23.49
C PRO A 150 6.90 -2.75 -22.73
N VAL A 151 6.99 -2.70 -21.40
CA VAL A 151 7.10 -3.91 -20.56
C VAL A 151 5.79 -4.69 -20.63
N ALA A 152 4.67 -4.04 -20.35
CA ALA A 152 3.33 -4.62 -20.40
C ALA A 152 3.01 -5.24 -21.77
N ALA A 153 3.43 -4.59 -22.86
CA ALA A 153 3.21 -5.08 -24.21
C ALA A 153 4.05 -6.33 -24.55
N ALA A 154 5.26 -6.43 -24.01
CA ALA A 154 6.17 -7.54 -24.29
C ALA A 154 5.94 -8.75 -23.38
N LEU A 155 5.63 -8.51 -22.10
CA LEU A 155 5.44 -9.55 -21.09
C LEU A 155 4.59 -9.03 -19.92
N ASP A 156 3.34 -9.45 -19.81
CA ASP A 156 2.48 -9.07 -18.68
C ASP A 156 2.83 -9.91 -17.44
N LEU A 157 3.53 -9.29 -16.49
CA LEU A 157 3.98 -9.94 -15.26
C LEU A 157 2.85 -10.21 -14.26
N ARG A 158 1.65 -9.64 -14.49
CA ARG A 158 0.47 -9.87 -13.65
C ARG A 158 -0.21 -11.21 -13.95
N GLU A 159 0.05 -11.78 -15.12
CA GLU A 159 -0.42 -13.11 -15.52
C GLU A 159 0.24 -14.19 -14.64
N PRO A 160 -0.53 -14.98 -13.85
CA PRO A 160 0.04 -16.00 -12.96
C PRO A 160 0.94 -17.01 -13.68
N ALA A 161 0.57 -17.42 -14.89
CA ALA A 161 1.34 -18.37 -15.69
C ALA A 161 2.69 -17.81 -16.15
N VAL A 162 2.73 -16.52 -16.50
CA VAL A 162 3.97 -15.81 -16.85
C VAL A 162 4.87 -15.73 -15.63
N LEU A 163 4.35 -15.24 -14.50
CA LEU A 163 5.13 -15.01 -13.28
C LEU A 163 5.70 -16.31 -12.70
N ALA A 164 4.93 -17.40 -12.73
CA ALA A 164 5.36 -18.71 -12.24
C ALA A 164 6.61 -19.26 -12.96
N GLY A 165 6.81 -18.87 -14.23
CA GLY A 165 7.98 -19.23 -15.01
C GLY A 165 9.23 -18.40 -14.73
N LEU A 166 9.13 -17.33 -13.94
CA LEU A 166 10.23 -16.39 -13.68
C LEU A 166 10.89 -16.63 -12.33
N ARG A 167 12.18 -16.31 -12.25
CA ARG A 167 12.99 -16.36 -11.03
C ARG A 167 13.73 -15.04 -10.87
N TYR A 168 14.08 -14.70 -9.63
CA TYR A 168 15.00 -13.59 -9.40
C TYR A 168 16.32 -13.87 -10.13
N ALA A 169 16.90 -12.85 -10.78
CA ALA A 169 18.08 -13.03 -11.59
C ALA A 169 19.02 -11.85 -11.45
N TRP A 170 20.32 -12.13 -11.57
CA TRP A 170 21.37 -11.12 -11.57
C TRP A 170 22.58 -11.54 -12.40
N GLY A 171 23.40 -10.58 -12.82
CA GLY A 171 24.61 -10.79 -13.62
C GLY A 171 25.75 -9.87 -13.20
N GLY A 172 26.97 -10.22 -13.62
CA GLY A 172 28.20 -9.47 -13.35
C GLY A 172 28.86 -9.77 -12.00
N ARG A 173 29.79 -8.93 -11.56
CA ARG A 173 30.51 -9.07 -10.27
C ARG A 173 29.88 -8.15 -9.23
N VAL A 174 29.53 -8.71 -8.07
CA VAL A 174 28.86 -8.01 -6.96
C VAL A 174 29.40 -8.53 -5.61
N ARG A 175 29.31 -7.71 -4.56
CA ARG A 175 29.61 -8.11 -3.18
C ARG A 175 28.42 -8.75 -2.48
N ARG A 176 27.19 -8.34 -2.84
CA ARG A 176 25.98 -8.91 -2.23
C ARG A 176 24.81 -8.83 -3.18
N VAL A 177 23.98 -9.85 -3.19
CA VAL A 177 22.69 -9.85 -3.88
C VAL A 177 21.59 -10.08 -2.87
N ARG A 178 20.59 -9.20 -2.88
CA ARG A 178 19.35 -9.37 -2.14
C ARG A 178 18.16 -9.33 -3.08
N ALA A 179 17.20 -10.23 -2.89
CA ALA A 179 15.97 -10.25 -3.67
C ALA A 179 14.77 -10.63 -2.82
N GLY A 180 13.61 -10.05 -3.09
CA GLY A 180 12.40 -10.29 -2.31
C GLY A 180 11.26 -9.36 -2.71
N VAL A 181 10.25 -9.22 -1.84
CA VAL A 181 9.14 -8.28 -2.04
C VAL A 181 9.67 -6.84 -1.98
N CYS A 182 9.24 -5.99 -2.91
CA CYS A 182 9.68 -4.59 -2.93
C CYS A 182 9.14 -3.83 -1.72
N GLY A 183 9.94 -2.91 -1.19
CA GLY A 183 9.50 -2.04 -0.11
C GLY A 183 8.69 -0.83 -0.59
N PRO A 184 8.14 -0.03 0.34
CA PRO A 184 7.42 1.20 0.02
C PRO A 184 8.37 2.37 -0.33
N ALA A 185 7.91 3.28 -1.20
CA ALA A 185 8.45 4.65 -1.33
C ALA A 185 7.84 5.63 -0.30
N GLY A 186 6.84 5.18 0.43
CA GLY A 186 6.06 5.86 1.44
C GLY A 186 4.84 5.02 1.80
N VAL A 187 4.08 5.41 2.82
CA VAL A 187 2.84 4.72 3.19
C VAL A 187 1.66 5.66 3.25
N ARG A 188 0.48 5.14 2.90
CA ARG A 188 -0.77 5.90 2.83
C ARG A 188 -1.93 5.12 3.41
N ASP A 189 -3.05 5.80 3.56
CA ASP A 189 -4.36 5.20 3.78
C ASP A 189 -4.41 4.24 4.99
N PRO A 190 -3.91 4.63 6.18
CA PRO A 190 -3.92 3.74 7.33
C PRO A 190 -5.34 3.34 7.72
N GLN A 191 -5.49 2.09 8.11
CA GLN A 191 -6.68 1.58 8.75
C GLN A 191 -6.28 0.58 9.83
N VAL A 192 -7.03 0.55 10.93
CA VAL A 192 -6.77 -0.40 12.02
C VAL A 192 -7.27 -1.78 11.61
N VAL A 193 -6.46 -2.80 11.85
CA VAL A 193 -6.94 -4.19 11.88
C VAL A 193 -7.87 -4.32 13.08
N ARG A 194 -9.13 -4.70 12.86
CA ARG A 194 -10.14 -4.74 13.92
C ARG A 194 -10.63 -6.15 14.19
N ARG A 195 -11.29 -6.34 15.33
CA ARG A 195 -12.23 -7.44 15.54
C ARG A 195 -13.60 -7.08 14.95
N PRO A 196 -14.51 -8.05 14.70
CA PRO A 196 -15.83 -7.77 14.16
C PRO A 196 -16.66 -6.75 14.94
N ASP A 197 -16.44 -6.65 16.26
CA ASP A 197 -17.10 -5.71 17.17
C ASP A 197 -16.55 -4.27 17.08
N GLY A 198 -15.55 -4.02 16.22
CA GLY A 198 -14.92 -2.72 16.04
C GLY A 198 -13.71 -2.45 16.92
N SER A 199 -13.42 -3.30 17.90
CA SER A 199 -12.25 -3.10 18.75
C SER A 199 -10.95 -3.24 17.95
N PRO A 200 -9.94 -2.38 18.18
CA PRO A 200 -8.62 -2.54 17.59
C PRO A 200 -8.00 -3.89 17.94
N LEU A 201 -7.35 -4.53 16.96
CA LEU A 201 -6.53 -5.71 17.22
C LEU A 201 -5.17 -5.24 17.79
N VAL A 202 -5.01 -5.48 19.09
CA VAL A 202 -3.76 -5.24 19.83
C VAL A 202 -3.26 -6.58 20.33
N GLU A 203 -2.03 -6.94 19.97
CA GLU A 203 -1.34 -8.17 20.39
C GLU A 203 0.07 -7.80 20.85
N ASP A 204 0.47 -8.28 22.02
CA ASP A 204 1.77 -7.99 22.64
C ASP A 204 2.10 -6.49 22.73
N GLY A 205 1.10 -5.66 23.05
CA GLY A 205 1.26 -4.21 23.13
C GLY A 205 1.35 -3.49 21.78
N ARG A 206 1.24 -4.21 20.65
CA ARG A 206 1.33 -3.65 19.30
C ARG A 206 -0.03 -3.56 18.64
N LEU A 207 -0.34 -2.39 18.10
CA LEU A 207 -1.51 -2.13 17.28
C LEU A 207 -1.22 -2.56 15.83
N HIS A 208 -2.08 -3.40 15.28
CA HIS A 208 -1.97 -3.81 13.89
C HIS A 208 -2.73 -2.84 12.97
N LEU A 209 -2.07 -2.43 11.90
CA LEU A 209 -2.56 -1.50 10.88
C LEU A 209 -2.44 -2.12 9.50
N THR A 210 -3.33 -1.75 8.61
CA THR A 210 -3.17 -1.92 7.18
C THR A 210 -2.84 -0.57 6.57
N MET A 211 -1.90 -0.55 5.63
CA MET A 211 -1.51 0.66 4.91
C MET A 211 -1.22 0.32 3.45
N THR A 212 -1.52 1.27 2.57
CA THR A 212 -1.00 1.27 1.21
C THR A 212 0.51 1.52 1.28
N SER A 213 1.30 0.59 0.76
CA SER A 213 2.72 0.79 0.47
C SER A 213 2.84 1.42 -0.91
N ALA A 214 3.23 2.70 -0.95
CA ALA A 214 3.39 3.46 -2.18
C ALA A 214 4.45 2.82 -3.09
N GLY A 215 4.12 2.71 -4.38
CA GLY A 215 5.02 2.21 -5.41
C GLY A 215 5.92 3.30 -6.00
N LEU A 216 6.63 2.95 -7.07
CA LEU A 216 7.48 3.83 -7.89
C LEU A 216 6.69 4.33 -9.13
N GLY A 217 5.49 4.83 -8.88
CA GLY A 217 4.57 5.29 -9.91
C GLY A 217 3.19 5.58 -9.34
N PHE A 218 2.18 5.50 -10.20
CA PHE A 218 0.79 5.79 -9.87
C PHE A 218 0.14 4.65 -9.08
N PHE A 219 -1.19 4.65 -8.94
CA PHE A 219 -1.92 3.68 -8.09
C PHE A 219 -1.58 2.21 -8.41
N GLN A 220 -1.48 1.79 -9.68
CA GLN A 220 -1.22 0.39 -10.02
C GLN A 220 0.14 -0.14 -9.55
N GLN A 221 1.08 0.74 -9.19
CA GLN A 221 2.41 0.36 -8.70
C GLN A 221 2.48 0.21 -7.18
N ALA A 222 1.48 0.69 -6.45
CA ALA A 222 1.39 0.51 -5.01
C ALA A 222 0.86 -0.90 -4.67
N HIS A 223 1.04 -1.32 -3.43
CA HIS A 223 0.51 -2.57 -2.90
C HIS A 223 0.04 -2.41 -1.46
N TRP A 224 -0.53 -3.45 -0.89
CA TRP A 224 -1.11 -3.40 0.45
C TRP A 224 -0.28 -4.19 1.46
N SER A 225 -0.15 -3.62 2.65
CA SER A 225 0.79 -4.07 3.66
C SER A 225 0.19 -4.00 5.05
N VAL A 226 0.64 -4.90 5.92
CA VAL A 226 0.25 -4.96 7.33
C VAL A 226 1.44 -4.54 8.18
N TRP A 227 1.17 -3.69 9.16
CA TRP A 227 2.17 -3.07 10.02
C TRP A 227 1.80 -3.24 11.49
N ALA A 228 2.80 -3.25 12.35
CA ALA A 228 2.65 -3.26 13.80
C ALA A 228 3.28 -1.99 14.39
N LEU A 229 2.48 -1.21 15.12
CA LEU A 229 2.90 -0.01 15.84
C LEU A 229 2.93 -0.31 17.34
N ASP A 230 4.06 -0.07 18.00
CA ASP A 230 4.17 -0.20 19.46
C ASP A 230 3.35 0.90 20.15
N LEU A 231 2.40 0.52 21.00
CA LEU A 231 1.54 1.48 21.72
C LEU A 231 2.27 2.18 22.87
N ALA A 232 3.39 1.64 23.34
CA ALA A 232 4.23 2.25 24.37
C ALA A 232 5.27 3.22 23.77
N ASP A 233 5.65 3.02 22.51
CA ASP A 233 6.65 3.84 21.82
C ASP A 233 6.22 4.11 20.37
N PRO A 234 5.70 5.32 20.07
CA PRO A 234 5.24 5.64 18.72
C PRO A 234 6.36 5.66 17.68
N SER A 235 7.64 5.57 18.07
CA SER A 235 8.78 5.49 17.16
C SER A 235 9.05 4.09 16.60
N ARG A 236 8.31 3.06 17.05
CA ARG A 236 8.52 1.66 16.64
C ARG A 236 7.37 1.19 15.76
N LEU A 237 7.60 1.27 14.45
CA LEU A 237 6.69 0.81 13.40
C LEU A 237 7.40 -0.25 12.55
N GLU A 238 6.77 -1.40 12.37
CA GLU A 238 7.34 -2.53 11.65
C GLU A 238 6.37 -3.05 10.58
N GLN A 239 6.85 -3.31 9.37
CA GLN A 239 6.07 -4.03 8.37
C GLN A 239 6.09 -5.52 8.72
N VAL A 240 4.91 -6.08 9.01
CA VAL A 240 4.77 -7.48 9.43
C VAL A 240 4.14 -8.35 8.35
N GLY A 241 3.38 -7.78 7.42
CA GLY A 241 2.82 -8.51 6.28
C GLY A 241 2.74 -7.74 4.97
N ALA A 242 2.55 -8.48 3.87
CA ALA A 242 2.18 -7.97 2.55
C ALA A 242 1.06 -8.83 1.95
N VAL A 243 0.05 -8.17 1.37
CA VAL A 243 -1.15 -8.84 0.86
C VAL A 243 -1.41 -8.37 -0.57
N PHE A 244 -1.58 -9.33 -1.47
CA PHE A 244 -1.90 -9.13 -2.88
C PHE A 244 -3.22 -9.81 -3.24
N SER A 245 -3.85 -9.36 -4.33
CA SER A 245 -5.08 -9.94 -4.85
C SER A 245 -4.79 -10.85 -6.05
N ALA A 246 -5.49 -11.98 -6.10
CA ALA A 246 -5.72 -12.75 -7.32
C ALA A 246 -7.17 -12.52 -7.77
N ARG A 247 -7.37 -11.86 -8.90
CA ARG A 247 -8.71 -11.59 -9.43
C ARG A 247 -8.67 -11.37 -10.93
N ASP A 248 -9.76 -11.70 -11.60
CA ASP A 248 -9.93 -11.46 -13.05
C ASP A 248 -8.78 -12.04 -13.89
N GLY A 249 -8.17 -13.14 -13.43
CA GLY A 249 -7.02 -13.77 -14.07
C GLY A 249 -5.66 -13.13 -13.77
N LEU A 250 -5.59 -12.08 -12.95
CA LEU A 250 -4.39 -11.29 -12.68
C LEU A 250 -3.97 -11.32 -11.20
N LEU A 251 -2.67 -11.07 -10.97
CA LEU A 251 -2.05 -10.80 -9.68
C LEU A 251 -1.83 -9.29 -9.51
N LEU A 252 -2.46 -8.69 -8.50
CA LEU A 252 -2.60 -7.24 -8.38
C LEU A 252 -2.27 -6.74 -6.97
N GLY A 253 -1.71 -5.54 -6.90
CA GLY A 253 -1.48 -4.79 -5.67
C GLY A 253 -2.69 -3.98 -5.28
N ASP A 254 -3.85 -4.61 -5.09
CA ASP A 254 -5.05 -3.90 -4.63
C ASP A 254 -4.81 -3.30 -3.23
N HIS A 255 -5.28 -2.08 -3.04
CA HIS A 255 -5.18 -1.25 -1.82
C HIS A 255 -6.25 -0.15 -1.96
N ALA A 256 -6.47 0.76 -1.01
CA ALA A 256 -6.37 0.50 0.42
C ALA A 256 -7.54 -0.38 0.87
N GLY A 257 -7.47 -0.89 2.10
CA GLY A 257 -8.46 -1.85 2.59
C GLY A 257 -8.34 -2.14 4.08
N GLN A 258 -9.22 -3.03 4.53
CA GLN A 258 -9.44 -3.42 5.92
C GLN A 258 -9.26 -4.92 6.15
N LEU A 259 -8.70 -5.26 7.31
CA LEU A 259 -8.77 -6.59 7.89
C LEU A 259 -9.68 -6.61 9.13
N LEU A 260 -10.59 -7.59 9.19
CA LEU A 260 -11.34 -7.98 10.38
C LEU A 260 -10.92 -9.37 10.83
N VAL A 261 -10.21 -9.46 11.95
CA VAL A 261 -9.73 -10.72 12.51
C VAL A 261 -10.69 -11.18 13.61
N ASP A 262 -11.39 -12.29 13.35
CA ASP A 262 -12.24 -12.95 14.33
C ASP A 262 -11.54 -14.17 14.90
N ARG A 263 -10.88 -13.98 16.04
CA ARG A 263 -10.19 -15.05 16.76
C ARG A 263 -11.14 -16.14 17.26
N SER A 264 -12.43 -15.85 17.45
CA SER A 264 -13.40 -16.86 17.92
C SER A 264 -13.77 -17.88 16.86
N THR A 265 -13.73 -17.47 15.58
CA THR A 265 -14.00 -18.35 14.43
C THR A 265 -12.73 -18.74 13.67
N GLY A 266 -11.59 -18.13 13.99
CA GLY A 266 -10.33 -18.31 13.25
C GLY A 266 -10.37 -17.73 11.84
N ARG A 267 -11.32 -16.84 11.54
CA ARG A 267 -11.50 -16.26 10.20
C ARG A 267 -11.05 -14.80 10.18
N THR A 268 -10.43 -14.43 9.08
CA THR A 268 -10.10 -13.06 8.73
C THR A 268 -10.93 -12.64 7.51
N THR A 269 -11.79 -11.64 7.69
CA THR A 269 -12.49 -10.98 6.58
C THR A 269 -11.60 -9.89 6.02
N VAL A 270 -11.48 -9.85 4.70
CA VAL A 270 -10.67 -8.90 3.95
C VAL A 270 -11.58 -8.08 3.06
N LEU A 271 -11.44 -6.75 3.09
CA LEU A 271 -12.03 -5.84 2.12
C LEU A 271 -10.93 -4.95 1.56
N VAL A 272 -10.89 -4.73 0.25
CA VAL A 272 -9.83 -3.95 -0.39
C VAL A 272 -10.35 -3.25 -1.64
N SER A 273 -9.82 -2.08 -1.97
CA SER A 273 -10.21 -1.37 -3.19
C SER A 273 -9.41 -1.88 -4.39
N SER A 274 -10.02 -1.92 -5.56
CA SER A 274 -9.44 -2.53 -6.76
C SER A 274 -8.44 -1.64 -7.51
N TRP A 275 -7.60 -0.87 -6.81
CA TRP A 275 -6.67 0.08 -7.43
C TRP A 275 -5.56 -0.58 -8.28
N GLY A 276 -5.30 -1.88 -8.10
CA GLY A 276 -4.13 -2.56 -8.69
C GLY A 276 -4.10 -2.62 -10.22
N ASP A 277 -5.24 -2.43 -10.88
CA ASP A 277 -5.38 -2.37 -12.35
C ASP A 277 -6.20 -1.15 -12.80
N HIS A 278 -6.18 -0.09 -12.00
CA HIS A 278 -7.00 1.12 -12.19
C HIS A 278 -7.02 1.60 -13.64
N ASP A 279 -8.23 1.83 -14.11
CA ASP A 279 -8.57 2.41 -15.41
C ASP A 279 -9.83 3.24 -15.19
N PRO A 280 -9.81 4.57 -15.42
CA PRO A 280 -10.97 5.43 -15.24
C PRO A 280 -12.23 4.94 -15.96
N ALA A 281 -12.10 4.21 -17.07
CA ALA A 281 -13.25 3.65 -17.80
C ALA A 281 -13.90 2.47 -17.07
N ARG A 282 -13.12 1.68 -16.32
CA ARG A 282 -13.61 0.57 -15.49
C ARG A 282 -14.02 1.03 -14.10
N GLY A 283 -13.40 2.10 -13.63
CA GLY A 283 -13.55 2.60 -12.27
C GLY A 283 -12.86 1.76 -11.22
N VAL A 284 -13.20 2.02 -9.96
CA VAL A 284 -12.72 1.28 -8.79
C VAL A 284 -13.91 0.65 -8.09
N HIS A 285 -13.73 -0.54 -7.54
CA HIS A 285 -14.74 -1.21 -6.73
C HIS A 285 -14.12 -1.86 -5.50
N VAL A 286 -14.98 -2.14 -4.52
CA VAL A 286 -14.60 -2.91 -3.35
C VAL A 286 -14.57 -4.40 -3.69
N ARG A 287 -13.48 -5.03 -3.29
CA ARG A 287 -13.23 -6.47 -3.35
C ARG A 287 -13.28 -7.06 -1.95
N HIS A 288 -13.62 -8.33 -1.85
CA HIS A 288 -13.55 -9.05 -0.57
C HIS A 288 -13.18 -10.52 -0.69
N THR A 289 -12.81 -11.08 0.45
CA THR A 289 -12.67 -12.52 0.67
C THR A 289 -12.75 -12.83 2.16
N THR A 290 -12.75 -14.12 2.51
CA THR A 290 -12.53 -14.55 3.89
C THR A 290 -11.57 -15.73 3.91
N THR A 291 -10.59 -15.67 4.79
CA THR A 291 -9.52 -16.67 4.88
C THR A 291 -9.29 -17.11 6.32
N THR A 292 -8.66 -18.25 6.52
CA THR A 292 -8.11 -18.69 7.81
C THR A 292 -6.60 -18.46 7.91
N ALA A 293 -5.98 -17.95 6.83
CA ALA A 293 -4.57 -17.57 6.84
C ALA A 293 -4.32 -16.44 7.84
N ASP A 294 -3.17 -16.51 8.50
CA ASP A 294 -2.70 -15.47 9.40
C ASP A 294 -2.04 -14.35 8.58
N LEU A 295 -2.85 -13.35 8.21
CA LEU A 295 -2.42 -12.22 7.37
C LEU A 295 -1.57 -11.20 8.14
N LEU A 296 -1.35 -11.38 9.44
CA LEU A 296 -0.53 -10.47 10.25
C LEU A 296 0.96 -10.75 10.12
N ARG A 297 1.34 -11.75 9.33
CA ARG A 297 2.75 -12.09 9.07
C ARG A 297 2.97 -12.63 7.67
N GLY A 298 4.09 -12.27 7.06
CA GLY A 298 4.54 -12.85 5.79
C GLY A 298 3.79 -12.30 4.57
N VAL A 299 3.87 -13.03 3.46
CA VAL A 299 3.40 -12.59 2.14
C VAL A 299 2.26 -13.47 1.67
N HIS A 300 1.14 -12.86 1.30
CA HIS A 300 -0.09 -13.56 0.92
C HIS A 300 -0.62 -13.09 -0.43
N VAL A 301 -1.16 -14.03 -1.20
CA VAL A 301 -1.97 -13.74 -2.39
C VAL A 301 -3.36 -14.33 -2.14
N LEU A 302 -4.38 -13.49 -2.20
CA LEU A 302 -5.74 -13.87 -1.85
C LEU A 302 -6.66 -13.79 -3.06
N PRO A 303 -7.42 -14.84 -3.39
CA PRO A 303 -8.50 -14.71 -4.36
C PRO A 303 -9.56 -13.76 -3.79
N THR A 304 -9.94 -12.76 -4.58
CA THR A 304 -10.97 -11.79 -4.18
C THR A 304 -12.09 -11.68 -5.20
N GLU A 305 -13.31 -11.48 -4.72
CA GLU A 305 -14.50 -11.23 -5.54
C GLU A 305 -15.00 -9.81 -5.36
N ARG A 306 -15.73 -9.28 -6.34
CA ARG A 306 -16.33 -7.94 -6.27
C ARG A 306 -17.49 -7.96 -5.27
N LEU A 307 -17.52 -6.95 -4.40
CA LEU A 307 -18.66 -6.71 -3.51
C LEU A 307 -19.72 -5.89 -4.23
N ASP A 308 -20.97 -6.35 -4.19
CA ASP A 308 -22.12 -5.63 -4.70
C ASP A 308 -22.52 -4.51 -3.71
N LEU A 309 -21.91 -3.34 -3.88
CA LEU A 309 -22.29 -2.14 -3.14
C LEU A 309 -23.57 -1.52 -3.71
N PRO A 310 -24.40 -0.86 -2.86
CA PRO A 310 -25.65 -0.23 -3.29
C PRO A 310 -25.38 1.14 -3.95
N THR A 311 -24.51 1.15 -4.96
CA THR A 311 -24.12 2.32 -5.75
C THR A 311 -23.72 1.92 -7.16
N THR A 312 -23.90 2.83 -8.11
CA THR A 312 -23.40 2.70 -9.48
C THR A 312 -22.10 3.48 -9.70
N ALA A 313 -21.68 4.29 -8.72
CA ALA A 313 -20.43 5.02 -8.75
C ALA A 313 -19.22 4.08 -8.58
N SER A 314 -18.02 4.57 -8.90
CA SER A 314 -16.80 3.91 -8.41
C SER A 314 -16.76 3.99 -6.88
N ALA A 315 -16.17 3.00 -6.22
CA ALA A 315 -16.12 2.94 -4.77
C ALA A 315 -14.82 2.36 -4.22
N TRP A 316 -14.30 2.97 -3.15
CA TRP A 316 -13.06 2.56 -2.47
C TRP A 316 -13.13 2.83 -0.95
N ASP A 317 -12.03 2.57 -0.25
CA ASP A 317 -11.86 2.71 1.21
C ASP A 317 -12.94 2.00 2.04
N PRO A 318 -13.13 0.68 1.85
CA PRO A 318 -14.14 -0.03 2.61
C PRO A 318 -13.81 -0.06 4.11
N SER A 319 -14.83 0.18 4.95
CA SER A 319 -14.74 0.12 6.40
C SER A 319 -15.99 -0.53 6.98
N LEU A 320 -15.90 -1.85 7.18
CA LEU A 320 -16.93 -2.73 7.71
C LEU A 320 -16.85 -2.78 9.25
N ALA A 321 -18.03 -2.78 9.89
CA ALA A 321 -18.17 -3.16 11.28
C ALA A 321 -19.55 -3.70 11.64
N ARG A 322 -19.60 -4.52 12.70
CA ARG A 322 -20.85 -4.99 13.29
C ARG A 322 -21.29 -4.07 14.42
N VAL A 323 -22.44 -3.42 14.24
CA VAL A 323 -23.05 -2.56 15.27
C VAL A 323 -24.33 -3.22 15.76
N GLY A 324 -24.26 -3.86 16.93
CA GLY A 324 -25.34 -4.68 17.47
C GLY A 324 -25.67 -5.83 16.52
N ARG A 325 -26.90 -5.86 15.99
CA ARG A 325 -27.38 -6.91 15.06
C ARG A 325 -27.22 -6.55 13.58
N ARG A 326 -26.57 -5.43 13.25
CA ARG A 326 -26.45 -4.91 11.88
C ARG A 326 -25.00 -4.84 11.46
N TRP A 327 -24.77 -5.01 10.17
CA TRP A 327 -23.50 -4.69 9.54
C TRP A 327 -23.61 -3.33 8.88
N TYR A 328 -22.62 -2.48 9.15
CA TYR A 328 -22.46 -1.19 8.51
C TYR A 328 -21.16 -1.21 7.70
N LEU A 329 -21.22 -0.64 6.50
CA LEU A 329 -20.07 -0.52 5.61
C LEU A 329 -19.97 0.93 5.15
N ALA A 330 -18.97 1.64 5.65
CA ALA A 330 -18.59 2.94 5.11
C ALA A 330 -17.66 2.73 3.92
N PHE A 331 -17.75 3.60 2.92
CA PHE A 331 -16.92 3.59 1.72
C PHE A 331 -16.94 4.99 1.09
N THR A 332 -15.98 5.26 0.22
CA THR A 332 -15.95 6.48 -0.60
C THR A 332 -16.62 6.18 -1.94
N GLU A 333 -17.53 7.02 -2.40
CA GLU A 333 -18.08 7.01 -3.76
C GLU A 333 -17.34 8.02 -4.62
N CYS A 334 -17.13 7.69 -5.90
CA CYS A 334 -16.58 8.60 -6.90
C CYS A 334 -17.43 8.64 -8.14
N VAL A 335 -17.97 9.82 -8.39
CA VAL A 335 -18.96 10.08 -9.43
C VAL A 335 -18.33 10.62 -10.71
N ALA A 336 -17.09 11.10 -10.65
CA ALA A 336 -16.34 11.56 -11.83
C ALA A 336 -14.83 11.38 -11.63
N PHE A 337 -14.11 11.01 -12.70
CA PHE A 337 -12.64 10.99 -12.75
C PHE A 337 -12.04 12.14 -13.57
N SER A 338 -12.86 12.87 -14.32
CA SER A 338 -12.47 13.93 -15.24
C SER A 338 -13.55 15.02 -15.28
N PRO A 339 -13.20 16.32 -15.36
CA PRO A 339 -11.85 16.89 -15.45
C PRO A 339 -11.06 16.84 -14.12
N ARG A 340 -11.72 16.46 -13.04
CA ARG A 340 -11.18 16.26 -11.70
C ARG A 340 -11.86 15.02 -11.11
N TYR A 341 -11.18 14.34 -10.20
CA TYR A 341 -11.83 13.31 -9.40
C TYR A 341 -12.86 13.99 -8.51
N THR A 342 -14.07 13.44 -8.39
CA THR A 342 -15.14 13.96 -7.51
C THR A 342 -15.66 12.81 -6.65
N PHE A 343 -15.43 12.89 -5.35
CA PHE A 343 -15.71 11.79 -4.44
C PHE A 343 -16.12 12.24 -3.03
N HIS A 344 -16.94 11.41 -2.39
CA HIS A 344 -17.56 11.68 -1.10
C HIS A 344 -17.81 10.42 -0.26
N PRO A 345 -17.96 10.53 1.07
CA PRO A 345 -18.32 9.42 1.93
C PRO A 345 -19.73 8.91 1.65
N ALA A 346 -19.89 7.60 1.76
CA ALA A 346 -21.16 6.89 1.73
C ALA A 346 -21.20 5.82 2.83
N LEU A 347 -22.41 5.46 3.24
CA LEU A 347 -22.65 4.45 4.26
C LEU A 347 -23.76 3.51 3.80
N ALA A 348 -23.49 2.21 3.85
CA ALA A 348 -24.48 1.16 3.64
C ALA A 348 -24.72 0.34 4.90
N VAL A 349 -25.87 -0.33 4.96
CA VAL A 349 -26.27 -1.20 6.06
C VAL A 349 -26.93 -2.47 5.55
N THR A 350 -26.71 -3.59 6.24
CA THR A 350 -27.53 -4.81 6.10
C THR A 350 -27.88 -5.38 7.47
N THR A 351 -29.06 -5.97 7.57
CA THR A 351 -29.51 -6.77 8.72
C THR A 351 -29.32 -8.27 8.48
N GLY A 352 -28.83 -8.65 7.30
CA GLY A 352 -28.56 -10.04 6.95
C GLY A 352 -27.46 -10.64 7.81
N PRO A 353 -27.49 -11.97 8.05
CA PRO A 353 -26.39 -12.67 8.72
C PRO A 353 -25.10 -12.64 7.88
N ASP A 354 -25.25 -12.65 6.56
CA ASP A 354 -24.18 -12.43 5.59
C ASP A 354 -24.06 -10.93 5.28
N TRP A 355 -22.91 -10.34 5.63
CA TRP A 355 -22.64 -8.92 5.45
C TRP A 355 -22.45 -8.52 3.98
N THR A 356 -22.23 -9.49 3.08
CA THR A 356 -22.04 -9.26 1.64
C THR A 356 -23.36 -9.11 0.88
N ARG A 357 -24.50 -9.41 1.52
CA ARG A 357 -25.82 -9.47 0.89
C ARG A 357 -26.80 -8.45 1.46
N GLY A 358 -27.66 -7.95 0.59
CA GLY A 358 -28.76 -7.05 0.98
C GLY A 358 -28.29 -5.72 1.58
N LEU A 359 -27.08 -5.27 1.21
CA LEU A 359 -26.61 -3.94 1.56
C LEU A 359 -27.54 -2.89 0.95
N ARG A 360 -27.96 -1.94 1.77
CA ARG A 360 -28.78 -0.79 1.37
C ARG A 360 -28.07 0.48 1.74
N LEU A 361 -28.05 1.43 0.82
CA LEU A 361 -27.51 2.76 1.10
C LEU A 361 -28.30 3.41 2.24
N VAL A 362 -27.58 3.90 3.25
CA VAL A 362 -28.12 4.75 4.33
C VAL A 362 -28.15 6.19 3.85
N ALA A 363 -27.00 6.69 3.38
CA ALA A 363 -26.80 8.03 2.84
C ALA A 363 -25.42 8.13 2.16
N ALA A 364 -25.25 9.19 1.37
CA ALA A 364 -23.98 9.66 0.82
C ALA A 364 -23.89 11.19 1.04
N ASP A 365 -22.72 11.73 1.36
CA ASP A 365 -22.51 13.17 1.57
C ASP A 365 -22.14 13.87 0.26
N THR A 366 -23.09 13.96 -0.66
CA THR A 366 -22.90 14.52 -2.01
C THR A 366 -22.66 16.04 -2.05
N VAL A 367 -22.50 16.68 -0.88
CA VAL A 367 -22.14 18.11 -0.78
C VAL A 367 -20.62 18.29 -0.86
N LEU A 368 -19.85 17.28 -0.48
CA LEU A 368 -18.40 17.30 -0.53
C LEU A 368 -17.91 16.63 -1.82
N GLU A 369 -16.77 17.09 -2.35
CA GLU A 369 -16.27 16.63 -3.65
C GLU A 369 -14.85 16.07 -3.61
N GLN A 370 -14.12 16.21 -2.49
CA GLN A 370 -12.79 15.63 -2.25
C GLN A 370 -12.71 14.97 -0.88
N THR A 371 -13.71 14.18 -0.51
CA THR A 371 -13.75 13.59 0.83
C THR A 371 -13.68 12.07 0.76
N GLU A 372 -12.57 11.50 1.25
CA GLU A 372 -12.30 10.05 1.27
C GLU A 372 -11.78 9.58 2.63
N GLY A 373 -11.27 8.35 2.73
CA GLY A 373 -10.85 7.77 4.00
C GLY A 373 -12.02 7.53 4.94
N SER A 374 -13.12 6.97 4.42
CA SER A 374 -14.36 6.72 5.16
C SER A 374 -14.15 5.61 6.21
N LEU A 375 -13.88 5.98 7.46
CA LEU A 375 -13.52 5.07 8.54
C LEU A 375 -14.63 4.94 9.59
N LEU A 376 -15.23 3.76 9.68
CA LEU A 376 -16.19 3.42 10.73
C LEU A 376 -15.46 2.95 12.01
N GLN A 377 -15.56 3.70 13.10
CA GLN A 377 -14.87 3.37 14.36
C GLN A 377 -15.72 3.62 15.61
N PRO A 378 -15.59 2.78 16.66
CA PRO A 378 -16.18 3.05 17.96
C PRO A 378 -15.26 3.95 18.80
N VAL A 379 -15.81 5.06 19.29
CA VAL A 379 -15.15 5.95 20.27
C VAL A 379 -16.05 6.01 21.50
N GLU A 380 -15.55 5.48 22.61
CA GLU A 380 -16.23 5.48 23.92
C GLU A 380 -17.66 4.91 23.88
N GLY A 381 -17.81 3.79 23.18
CA GLY A 381 -19.09 3.07 23.07
C GLY A 381 -20.06 3.68 22.06
N ARG A 382 -19.68 4.76 21.36
CA ARG A 382 -20.46 5.35 20.28
C ARG A 382 -19.76 5.16 18.94
N TRP A 383 -20.54 4.91 17.89
CA TRP A 383 -20.03 4.71 16.55
C TRP A 383 -20.04 6.00 15.75
N TYR A 384 -18.96 6.22 15.02
CA TYR A 384 -18.75 7.38 14.16
C TYR A 384 -18.22 6.93 12.80
N VAL A 385 -18.54 7.70 11.76
CA VAL A 385 -17.82 7.65 10.49
C VAL A 385 -16.88 8.85 10.47
N PHE A 386 -15.59 8.61 10.31
CA PHE A 386 -14.60 9.64 10.07
C PHE A 386 -14.30 9.70 8.58
N ALA A 387 -13.92 10.87 8.07
CA ALA A 387 -13.41 11.02 6.71
C ALA A 387 -12.41 12.19 6.67
N SER A 388 -11.74 12.37 5.54
CA SER A 388 -10.80 13.46 5.30
C SER A 388 -11.26 14.29 4.11
N ASP A 389 -11.51 15.57 4.32
CA ASP A 389 -11.94 16.53 3.30
C ASP A 389 -10.73 17.31 2.79
N GLY A 390 -10.29 16.97 1.58
CA GLY A 390 -9.15 17.57 0.89
C GLY A 390 -9.34 19.05 0.57
N ASP A 391 -10.57 19.48 0.29
CA ASP A 391 -10.87 20.86 -0.08
C ASP A 391 -10.93 21.76 1.16
N ALA A 392 -11.65 21.34 2.20
CA ALA A 392 -11.73 22.10 3.44
C ALA A 392 -10.48 21.93 4.34
N ARG A 393 -9.64 20.94 4.05
CA ARG A 393 -8.44 20.57 4.83
C ARG A 393 -8.81 20.25 6.28
N ARG A 394 -9.84 19.41 6.46
CA ARG A 394 -10.43 19.04 7.77
C ARG A 394 -10.82 17.57 7.79
N HIS A 395 -10.99 17.03 8.98
CA HIS A 395 -11.48 15.66 9.17
C HIS A 395 -12.94 15.65 9.66
N PRO A 396 -13.95 15.66 8.77
CA PRO A 396 -15.34 15.61 9.18
C PRO A 396 -15.68 14.31 9.93
N VAL A 397 -16.63 14.42 10.86
CA VAL A 397 -17.13 13.31 11.68
C VAL A 397 -18.64 13.23 11.54
N TYR A 398 -19.15 12.02 11.31
CA TYR A 398 -20.56 11.74 11.09
C TYR A 398 -21.12 10.72 12.08
N ASP A 399 -22.44 10.70 12.23
CA ASP A 399 -23.16 9.60 12.88
C ASP A 399 -23.49 8.44 11.90
N LEU A 400 -24.14 7.38 12.39
CA LEU A 400 -24.57 6.23 11.58
C LEU A 400 -25.75 6.51 10.63
N ARG A 401 -26.20 7.76 10.52
CA ARG A 401 -27.12 8.23 9.47
C ARG A 401 -26.39 9.13 8.47
N LEU A 402 -25.05 9.15 8.53
CA LEU A 402 -24.16 10.03 7.79
C LEU A 402 -24.49 11.52 7.98
N ARG A 403 -25.02 11.91 9.14
CA ARG A 403 -25.21 13.32 9.48
C ARG A 403 -23.93 13.88 10.07
N ARG A 404 -23.41 14.96 9.48
CA ARG A 404 -22.19 15.63 9.94
C ARG A 404 -22.39 16.21 11.34
N LEU A 405 -21.53 15.82 12.28
CA LEU A 405 -21.55 16.26 13.67
C LEU A 405 -20.55 17.39 13.95
N GLY A 406 -19.50 17.49 13.13
CA GLY A 406 -18.39 18.42 13.30
C GLY A 406 -17.15 17.92 12.57
N HIS A 407 -15.98 18.33 13.03
CA HIS A 407 -14.69 17.82 12.56
C HIS A 407 -13.72 17.62 13.74
N LEU A 408 -12.70 16.78 13.55
CA LEU A 408 -11.60 16.66 14.51
C LEU A 408 -10.81 17.97 14.58
N SER A 409 -10.24 18.26 15.75
CA SER A 409 -9.21 19.30 15.93
C SER A 409 -7.85 18.62 15.83
N ALA A 410 -7.24 18.67 14.66
CA ALA A 410 -5.95 18.07 14.39
C ALA A 410 -5.25 18.82 13.25
N PRO A 411 -3.90 18.88 13.22
CA PRO A 411 -3.14 19.33 12.07
C PRO A 411 -3.54 18.55 10.81
N TYR A 412 -3.68 19.26 9.69
CA TYR A 412 -3.98 18.67 8.39
C TYR A 412 -2.74 18.78 7.49
N GLY A 413 -2.10 17.65 7.22
CA GLY A 413 -0.91 17.54 6.36
C GLY A 413 -1.23 17.77 4.88
N THR A 414 -0.37 17.35 3.96
CA THR A 414 -0.66 17.38 2.51
C THR A 414 -1.45 16.15 2.06
N ASN A 415 -1.94 16.14 0.81
CA ASN A 415 -2.83 15.10 0.26
C ASN A 415 -4.16 15.00 1.05
N ILE A 416 -4.79 13.81 1.11
CA ILE A 416 -6.06 13.55 1.80
C ILE A 416 -5.85 12.53 2.94
N PRO A 417 -5.32 12.98 4.09
CA PRO A 417 -4.85 12.12 5.18
C PRO A 417 -5.97 11.40 5.96
N HIS A 418 -6.00 10.06 5.94
CA HIS A 418 -7.04 9.26 6.61
C HIS A 418 -6.98 9.41 8.14
N PRO A 419 -8.08 9.75 8.84
CA PRO A 419 -8.08 10.02 10.28
C PRO A 419 -8.42 8.78 11.12
N VAL A 420 -7.43 7.96 11.47
CA VAL A 420 -7.64 6.79 12.33
C VAL A 420 -7.53 7.19 13.79
N VAL A 421 -8.62 7.13 14.55
CA VAL A 421 -8.62 7.47 16.00
C VAL A 421 -8.58 6.21 16.87
N VAL A 422 -7.56 6.09 17.74
CA VAL A 422 -7.34 4.93 18.61
C VAL A 422 -6.81 5.34 19.99
N ARG A 423 -6.85 4.43 20.97
CA ARG A 423 -6.15 4.63 22.24
C ARG A 423 -4.71 4.15 22.15
N ALA A 424 -3.80 4.95 22.68
CA ALA A 424 -2.38 4.69 22.86
C ALA A 424 -2.12 3.77 24.06
N GLY A 425 -2.73 2.58 24.04
CA GLY A 425 -2.66 1.59 25.13
C GLY A 425 -4.01 0.95 25.46
N THR A 426 -3.97 -0.04 26.35
CA THR A 426 -5.14 -0.89 26.68
C THR A 426 -5.98 -0.37 27.85
N GLY A 427 -5.46 0.60 28.61
CA GLY A 427 -6.16 1.18 29.76
C GLY A 427 -7.21 2.25 29.37
N ARG A 428 -8.27 2.40 30.18
CA ARG A 428 -9.29 3.45 29.97
C ARG A 428 -8.73 4.89 30.05
N ARG A 429 -7.58 5.06 30.69
CA ARG A 429 -6.85 6.34 30.81
C ARG A 429 -5.77 6.52 29.73
N ALA A 430 -5.57 5.54 28.84
CA ALA A 430 -4.62 5.68 27.76
C ALA A 430 -4.98 6.91 26.89
N PRO A 431 -3.99 7.73 26.52
CA PRO A 431 -4.24 8.90 25.69
C PRO A 431 -4.77 8.47 24.33
N TRP A 432 -5.42 9.40 23.64
CA TRP A 432 -5.89 9.15 22.28
C TRP A 432 -4.78 9.47 21.28
N TRP A 433 -4.65 8.64 20.26
CA TRP A 433 -3.87 8.91 19.07
C TRP A 433 -4.78 9.09 17.86
N LEU A 434 -4.35 9.97 16.96
CA LEU A 434 -4.80 10.04 15.58
C LEU A 434 -3.63 9.58 14.71
N LEU A 435 -3.82 8.47 13.99
CA LEU A 435 -2.86 7.91 13.06
C LEU A 435 -3.26 8.33 11.65
N THR A 436 -2.31 8.83 10.88
CA THR A 436 -2.58 9.33 9.54
C THR A 436 -1.32 9.29 8.67
N PHE A 437 -1.37 9.90 7.49
CA PHE A 437 -0.22 10.04 6.61
C PHE A 437 -0.13 11.47 6.06
N ASP A 438 0.84 11.77 5.20
CA ASP A 438 0.81 12.96 4.36
C ASP A 438 1.35 12.72 2.94
N GLY A 439 1.31 13.76 2.11
CA GLY A 439 1.80 13.74 0.72
C GLY A 439 3.30 13.99 0.57
N THR A 440 4.15 13.66 1.54
CA THR A 440 5.60 13.88 1.42
C THR A 440 6.20 12.99 0.33
N ALA A 441 6.61 13.62 -0.77
CA ALA A 441 7.07 12.94 -1.99
C ALA A 441 8.47 12.30 -1.88
N TRP A 442 8.73 11.36 -2.79
CA TRP A 442 10.00 10.71 -3.04
C TRP A 442 10.25 10.53 -4.54
N HIS A 443 11.11 11.37 -5.11
CA HIS A 443 11.42 11.36 -6.55
C HIS A 443 10.20 11.48 -7.47
N GLU A 444 9.17 12.21 -7.04
CA GLU A 444 7.95 12.46 -7.83
C GLU A 444 8.25 13.23 -9.14
N ASP A 445 9.32 14.02 -9.17
CA ASP A 445 9.83 14.71 -10.36
C ASP A 445 10.25 13.75 -11.48
N VAL A 446 10.69 12.53 -11.12
CA VAL A 446 11.10 11.49 -12.08
C VAL A 446 10.02 10.43 -12.27
N LEU A 447 9.36 10.03 -11.18
CA LEU A 447 8.45 8.88 -11.15
C LEU A 447 6.99 9.24 -11.41
N GLY A 448 6.66 10.53 -11.31
CA GLY A 448 5.30 11.05 -11.31
C GLY A 448 4.60 10.87 -9.97
N TYR A 449 3.34 11.34 -9.91
CA TYR A 449 2.50 11.26 -8.72
C TYR A 449 2.29 9.81 -8.25
N GLY A 450 2.25 9.63 -6.93
CA GLY A 450 1.97 8.36 -6.26
C GLY A 450 3.13 7.82 -5.41
N THR A 451 4.27 8.49 -5.43
CA THR A 451 5.51 8.14 -4.72
C THR A 451 5.66 8.90 -3.40
N HIS A 452 4.63 8.92 -2.57
CA HIS A 452 4.61 9.73 -1.33
C HIS A 452 4.04 8.97 -0.14
N GLY A 453 4.31 9.48 1.06
CA GLY A 453 3.70 9.00 2.29
C GLY A 453 4.66 8.94 3.46
N ASP A 454 4.62 9.93 4.35
CA ASP A 454 5.14 9.77 5.71
C ASP A 454 3.96 9.38 6.63
N PHE A 455 4.15 8.42 7.54
CA PHE A 455 3.13 8.03 8.51
C PHE A 455 3.25 8.89 9.77
N VAL A 456 2.15 9.50 10.18
CA VAL A 456 2.12 10.51 11.23
C VAL A 456 1.30 10.01 12.42
N VAL A 457 1.89 10.10 13.61
CA VAL A 457 1.22 9.83 14.88
C VAL A 457 0.99 11.15 15.59
N MET A 458 -0.27 11.45 15.88
CA MET A 458 -0.65 12.62 16.67
C MET A 458 -1.27 12.19 17.99
N ALA A 459 -0.94 12.86 19.09
CA ALA A 459 -1.52 12.59 20.41
C ALA A 459 -2.53 13.67 20.79
N ALA A 460 -3.61 13.26 21.43
CA ALA A 460 -4.57 14.19 22.01
C ALA A 460 -3.98 14.84 23.27
N ARG A 461 -4.07 16.16 23.34
CA ARG A 461 -3.71 16.93 24.53
C ARG A 461 -4.66 16.58 25.68
N SER A 462 -4.10 16.23 26.82
CA SER A 462 -4.83 16.25 28.09
C SER A 462 -5.18 17.70 28.43
N ARG A 463 -6.48 18.01 28.44
CA ARG A 463 -6.98 19.30 28.93
C ARG A 463 -7.06 19.33 30.45
#